data_AF-A0A941MIU7-F1
#
_entry.id   AF-A0A941MIU7-F1
#
_cell.length_a   1.000
_cell.length_b   1.000
_cell.length_c   1.000
_cell.angle_alpha   90.00
_cell.angle_beta   90.00
_cell.angle_gamma   90.00
#
_symmetry.space_group_name_H-M   'P 1'
#
loop_
_entity.id
_entity.type
_entity.pdbx_description
1 polymer ?
#
loop_
_entity_poly.entity_id
_entity_poly.type
_entity_poly.pdbx_seq_one_letter_code
_entity_poly.pdbx_strand_id
1 'polypeptide(L)'
;MTDETDKIPIDGEWRGVGLHAGQSEDRLRTVRADIDDAHLLRALDDLADFARDIGRAPEARYFAKLKCLALLDDAVERRAPRSKTAVLDRDTIKALAPGFHSLKWQSRWHYGSVLDGRPPPGLDRRVKREVPLPDKLAK
;
A
#
# COMPACT_ATOMS: atom_id res chain seq x y z
N MET A 1 13.78 -13.31 3.45
CA MET A 1 13.40 -14.03 2.23
C MET A 1 11.91 -14.25 2.27
N THR A 2 11.14 -13.46 1.53
CA THR A 2 9.76 -13.84 1.18
C THR A 2 9.87 -15.00 0.19
N ASP A 3 9.26 -16.13 0.54
CA ASP A 3 9.04 -17.22 -0.40
C ASP A 3 8.26 -16.66 -1.61
N GLU A 4 8.70 -16.90 -2.84
CA GLU A 4 8.00 -16.38 -4.04
C GLU A 4 6.53 -16.86 -4.10
N THR A 5 6.23 -17.96 -3.41
CA THR A 5 4.87 -18.50 -3.24
C THR A 5 3.96 -17.62 -2.37
N ASP A 6 4.51 -16.71 -1.57
CA ASP A 6 3.75 -15.81 -0.69
C ASP A 6 3.33 -14.50 -1.38
N LYS A 7 3.76 -14.22 -2.61
CA LYS A 7 3.40 -12.99 -3.32
C LYS A 7 1.96 -13.04 -3.83
N ILE A 8 1.29 -11.90 -3.79
CA ILE A 8 -0.04 -11.76 -4.39
C ILE A 8 0.12 -11.79 -5.92
N PRO A 9 -0.61 -12.65 -6.66
CA PRO A 9 -0.55 -12.66 -8.11
C PRO A 9 -0.97 -11.31 -8.71
N ILE A 10 -0.39 -10.97 -9.86
CA ILE A 10 -0.62 -9.71 -10.57
C ILE A 10 -1.17 -10.06 -11.96
N ASP A 11 -2.34 -9.50 -12.31
CA ASP A 11 -3.03 -9.77 -13.59
C ASP A 11 -2.93 -8.58 -14.57
N GLY A 12 -2.18 -7.54 -14.22
CA GLY A 12 -1.99 -6.37 -15.06
C GLY A 12 -1.15 -5.30 -14.41
N GLU A 13 -0.96 -4.19 -15.11
CA GLU A 13 -0.16 -3.06 -14.64
C GLU A 13 -0.85 -1.73 -14.97
N TRP A 14 -0.69 -0.75 -14.09
CA TRP A 14 -1.07 0.63 -14.33
C TRP A 14 0.04 1.58 -13.87
N ARG A 15 0.59 2.37 -14.78
CA ARG A 15 1.72 3.30 -14.53
C ARG A 15 2.92 2.65 -13.81
N GLY A 16 3.31 1.44 -14.20
CA GLY A 16 4.41 0.72 -13.52
C GLY A 16 4.02 0.02 -12.22
N VAL A 17 2.74 0.10 -11.79
CA VAL A 17 2.25 -0.54 -10.57
C VAL A 17 1.44 -1.78 -10.93
N GLY A 18 1.86 -2.94 -10.43
CA GLY A 18 1.14 -4.19 -10.60
C GLY A 18 -0.23 -4.18 -9.91
N LEU A 19 -1.25 -4.63 -10.63
CA LEU A 19 -2.62 -4.74 -10.15
C LEU A 19 -2.87 -6.16 -9.61
N HIS A 20 -3.30 -6.29 -8.36
CA HIS A 20 -3.55 -7.61 -7.79
C HIS A 20 -4.66 -8.36 -8.55
N ALA A 21 -4.42 -9.64 -8.77
CA ALA A 21 -5.32 -10.56 -9.46
C ALA A 21 -6.69 -10.71 -8.79
N GLY A 22 -7.70 -11.05 -9.59
CA GLY A 22 -9.05 -11.41 -9.11
C GLY A 22 -9.89 -10.24 -8.57
N GLN A 23 -9.64 -9.02 -9.02
CA GLN A 23 -10.46 -7.85 -8.72
C GLN A 23 -11.50 -7.60 -9.82
N SER A 24 -12.68 -7.09 -9.43
CA SER A 24 -13.69 -6.63 -10.38
C SER A 24 -13.19 -5.40 -11.16
N GLU A 25 -13.69 -5.17 -12.38
CA GLU A 25 -13.28 -3.97 -13.15
C GLU A 25 -13.73 -2.66 -12.46
N ASP A 26 -14.86 -2.68 -11.74
CA ASP A 26 -15.29 -1.56 -10.90
C ASP A 26 -14.24 -1.26 -9.81
N ARG A 27 -13.74 -2.31 -9.15
CA ARG A 27 -12.68 -2.14 -8.15
C ARG A 27 -11.38 -1.66 -8.79
N LEU A 28 -10.98 -2.23 -9.93
CA LEU A 28 -9.77 -1.83 -10.65
C LEU A 28 -9.83 -0.35 -11.08
N ARG A 29 -11.00 0.19 -11.45
CA ARG A 29 -11.16 1.63 -11.71
C ARG A 29 -10.78 2.48 -10.49
N THR A 30 -11.24 2.12 -9.29
CA THR A 30 -10.84 2.80 -8.05
C THR A 30 -9.35 2.65 -7.77
N VAL A 31 -8.79 1.45 -7.97
CA VAL A 31 -7.34 1.20 -7.77
C VAL A 31 -6.50 2.07 -8.70
N ARG A 32 -6.87 2.18 -9.99
CA ARG A 32 -6.18 3.03 -10.96
C ARG A 32 -6.25 4.51 -10.57
N ALA A 33 -7.41 4.98 -10.11
CA ALA A 33 -7.57 6.36 -9.63
C ALA A 33 -6.69 6.63 -8.40
N ASP A 34 -6.65 5.71 -7.43
CA ASP A 34 -5.76 5.85 -6.27
C ASP A 34 -4.28 5.84 -6.66
N ILE A 35 -3.89 5.04 -7.66
CA ILE A 35 -2.52 5.05 -8.21
C ILE A 35 -2.22 6.39 -8.86
N ASP A 36 -3.15 6.96 -9.62
CA ASP A 36 -3.00 8.28 -10.25
C ASP A 36 -2.79 9.37 -9.18
N ASP A 37 -3.59 9.36 -8.12
CA ASP A 37 -3.45 10.27 -6.98
C ASP A 37 -2.05 10.15 -6.33
N ALA A 38 -1.63 8.93 -5.99
CA ALA A 38 -0.30 8.68 -5.41
C ALA A 38 0.84 9.09 -6.37
N HIS A 39 0.61 8.95 -7.67
CA HIS A 39 1.57 9.35 -8.68
C HIS A 39 1.75 10.87 -8.73
N LEU A 40 0.75 11.68 -8.39
CA LEU A 40 0.82 13.14 -8.37
C LEU A 40 1.54 13.69 -7.13
N LEU A 41 1.52 12.98 -6.00
CA LEU A 41 2.19 13.43 -4.77
C LEU A 41 3.72 13.59 -4.94
N ARG A 42 4.31 14.58 -4.26
CA ARG A 42 5.74 14.91 -4.37
C ARG A 42 6.44 15.04 -3.02
N ALA A 43 5.71 15.41 -1.98
CA ALA A 43 6.27 15.52 -0.64
C ALA A 43 6.25 14.17 0.09
N LEU A 44 7.26 13.93 0.93
CA LEU A 44 7.37 12.72 1.74
C LEU A 44 6.20 12.56 2.71
N ASP A 45 5.78 13.65 3.35
CA ASP A 45 4.69 13.63 4.33
C ASP A 45 3.36 13.25 3.68
N ASP A 46 3.04 13.87 2.53
CA ASP A 46 1.83 13.56 1.76
C ASP A 46 1.79 12.08 1.33
N LEU A 47 2.92 11.55 0.83
CA LEU A 47 3.03 10.15 0.43
C LEU A 47 2.93 9.20 1.62
N ALA A 48 3.51 9.56 2.77
CA ALA A 48 3.43 8.76 3.98
C ALA A 48 2.01 8.72 4.54
N ASP A 49 1.30 9.84 4.53
CA ASP A 49 -0.10 9.92 4.94
C ASP A 49 -1.01 9.17 3.98
N PHE A 50 -0.77 9.27 2.67
CA PHE A 50 -1.45 8.46 1.67
C PHE A 50 -1.25 6.96 1.92
N ALA A 51 -0.01 6.52 2.22
CA ALA A 51 0.27 5.12 2.51
C ALA A 51 -0.42 4.61 3.80
N ARG A 52 -0.72 5.49 4.76
CA ARG A 52 -1.44 5.15 6.00
C ARG A 52 -2.96 5.07 5.83
N ASP A 53 -3.52 5.70 4.80
CA ASP A 53 -4.97 5.76 4.61
C ASP A 53 -5.55 4.41 4.18
N ILE A 54 -6.20 3.72 5.13
CA ILE A 54 -6.88 2.44 4.93
C ILE A 54 -8.05 2.49 3.93
N GLY A 55 -8.52 3.68 3.56
CA GLY A 55 -9.53 3.87 2.52
C GLY A 55 -8.99 3.75 1.10
N ARG A 56 -7.66 3.85 0.93
CA ARG A 56 -6.99 3.76 -0.36
C ARG A 56 -6.63 2.33 -0.73
N ALA A 57 -6.51 2.08 -2.02
CA ALA A 57 -6.11 0.78 -2.55
C ALA A 57 -4.73 0.32 -2.03
N PRO A 58 -4.57 -0.97 -1.67
CA PRO A 58 -3.32 -1.49 -1.13
C PRO A 58 -2.16 -1.36 -2.13
N GLU A 59 -2.43 -1.49 -3.43
CA GLU A 59 -1.48 -1.28 -4.53
C GLU A 59 -0.96 0.17 -4.51
N ALA A 60 -1.86 1.14 -4.44
CA ALA A 60 -1.52 2.56 -4.43
C ALA A 60 -0.77 2.96 -3.15
N ARG A 61 -1.18 2.43 -2.00
CA ARG A 61 -0.51 2.65 -0.71
C ARG A 61 0.90 2.06 -0.70
N TYR A 62 1.07 0.86 -1.25
CA TYR A 62 2.37 0.22 -1.39
C TYR A 62 3.26 1.00 -2.36
N PHE A 63 2.71 1.47 -3.48
CA PHE A 63 3.43 2.36 -4.40
C PHE A 63 3.87 3.67 -3.72
N ALA A 64 2.99 4.33 -2.96
CA ALA A 64 3.32 5.54 -2.21
C ALA A 64 4.49 5.31 -1.23
N LYS A 65 4.49 4.17 -0.52
CA LYS A 65 5.61 3.73 0.32
C LYS A 65 6.92 3.60 -0.47
N LEU A 66 6.90 2.90 -1.61
CA LEU A 66 8.11 2.72 -2.44
C LEU A 66 8.63 4.06 -2.93
N LYS A 67 7.73 4.97 -3.31
CA LYS A 67 8.06 6.33 -3.72
C LYS A 67 8.66 7.15 -2.58
N CYS A 68 8.15 7.02 -1.35
CA CYS A 68 8.79 7.61 -0.16
C CYS A 68 10.24 7.12 0.01
N LEU A 69 10.48 5.81 -0.11
CA LEU A 69 11.82 5.24 0.02
C LEU A 69 12.75 5.80 -1.06
N ALA A 70 12.30 5.86 -2.32
CA ALA A 70 13.07 6.42 -3.41
C ALA A 70 13.42 7.90 -3.21
N LEU A 71 12.47 8.71 -2.74
CA LEU A 71 12.71 10.13 -2.43
C LEU A 71 13.68 10.30 -1.25
N LEU A 72 13.60 9.44 -0.24
CA LEU A 72 14.54 9.45 0.88
C LEU A 72 15.95 9.08 0.40
N ASP A 73 16.08 8.08 -0.47
CA ASP A 73 17.36 7.67 -1.05
C ASP A 73 17.98 8.79 -1.91
N ASP A 74 17.20 9.42 -2.80
CA ASP A 74 17.65 10.57 -3.60
C ASP A 74 18.09 11.76 -2.71
N ALA A 75 17.37 12.04 -1.62
CA ALA A 75 17.75 13.10 -0.69
C ALA A 75 19.09 12.80 0.03
N VAL A 76 19.32 11.53 0.40
CA VAL A 76 20.59 11.08 1.00
C VAL A 76 21.74 11.20 0.00
N GLU A 77 21.54 10.73 -1.24
CA GLU A 77 22.53 10.80 -2.31
C GLU A 77 22.94 12.25 -2.63
N ARG A 78 21.96 13.17 -2.71
CA ARG A 78 22.20 14.60 -2.95
C ARG A 78 22.78 15.34 -1.74
N ARG A 79 22.94 14.67 -0.59
CA ARG A 79 23.31 15.29 0.69
C ARG A 79 22.44 16.51 1.01
N ALA A 80 21.16 16.43 0.65
CA ALA A 80 20.24 17.53 0.87
C ALA A 80 20.15 17.82 2.38
N PRO A 81 20.04 19.09 2.79
CA PRO A 81 19.81 19.41 4.19
C PRO A 81 18.52 18.71 4.63
N ARG A 82 18.58 17.99 5.75
CA ARG A 82 17.45 17.26 6.30
C ARG A 82 16.28 18.24 6.46
N SER A 83 15.15 17.95 5.82
CA SER A 83 13.92 18.75 5.94
C SER A 83 13.56 18.97 7.42
N LYS A 84 13.04 20.16 7.75
CA LYS A 84 12.61 20.53 9.11
C LYS A 84 11.34 19.80 9.56
N THR A 85 10.56 19.24 8.64
CA THR A 85 9.34 18.49 8.98
C THR A 85 9.72 17.14 9.59
N ALA A 86 8.84 16.60 10.46
CA ALA A 86 9.06 15.39 11.25
C ALA A 86 9.83 14.33 10.46
N VAL A 87 11.00 13.95 10.98
CA VAL A 87 11.95 13.08 10.29
C VAL A 87 11.33 11.69 10.13
N LEU A 88 10.61 11.48 9.02
CA LEU A 88 10.26 10.14 8.57
C LEU A 88 11.58 9.43 8.26
N ASP A 89 12.03 8.60 9.19
CA ASP A 89 13.18 7.75 8.97
C ASP A 89 12.81 6.56 8.08
N ARG A 90 13.86 5.90 7.58
CA ARG A 90 13.70 4.79 6.64
C ARG A 90 12.90 3.63 7.24
N ASP A 91 13.05 3.38 8.54
CA ASP A 91 12.40 2.27 9.20
C ASP A 91 10.90 2.54 9.43
N THR A 92 10.56 3.79 9.74
CA THR A 92 9.18 4.29 9.78
C THR A 92 8.51 4.13 8.42
N ILE A 93 9.19 4.51 7.32
CA ILE A 93 8.65 4.33 5.97
C ILE A 93 8.52 2.83 5.63
N LYS A 94 9.50 2.00 5.99
CA LYS A 94 9.40 0.54 5.81
C LYS A 94 8.24 -0.09 6.59
N ALA A 95 7.90 0.47 7.75
CA ALA A 95 6.76 0.03 8.54
C ALA A 95 5.40 0.47 7.94
N LEU A 96 5.38 1.44 7.02
CA LEU A 96 4.16 1.78 6.28
C LEU A 96 3.71 0.61 5.42
N ALA A 97 2.39 0.45 5.27
CA ALA A 97 1.79 -0.53 4.37
C ALA A 97 2.36 -1.98 4.53
N PRO A 98 2.37 -2.56 5.76
CA PRO A 98 2.97 -3.86 5.99
C PRO A 98 2.09 -4.99 5.44
N GLY A 99 2.71 -5.89 4.68
CA GLY A 99 2.05 -7.11 4.19
C GLY A 99 1.20 -6.95 2.93
N PHE A 100 1.14 -5.78 2.28
CA PHE A 100 0.33 -5.59 1.06
C PHE A 100 0.79 -6.34 -0.17
N HIS A 101 2.00 -6.87 -0.17
CA HIS A 101 2.53 -7.71 -1.26
C HIS A 101 2.56 -9.20 -0.88
N SER A 102 1.92 -9.59 0.23
CA SER A 102 1.98 -10.94 0.78
C SER A 102 0.58 -11.52 0.99
N LEU A 103 0.34 -12.70 0.42
CA LEU A 103 -0.87 -13.50 0.61
C LEU A 103 -1.07 -13.88 2.09
N LYS A 104 0.02 -14.16 2.81
CA LYS A 104 -0.01 -14.52 4.24
C LYS A 104 -0.68 -13.47 5.12
N TRP A 105 -0.46 -12.19 4.79
CA TRP A 105 -0.97 -11.06 5.57
C TRP A 105 -2.21 -10.44 4.92
N GLN A 106 -2.72 -10.98 3.83
CA GLN A 106 -3.86 -10.41 3.13
C GLN A 106 -5.14 -10.60 3.96
N SER A 107 -5.93 -9.54 4.09
CA SER A 107 -7.23 -9.64 4.76
C SER A 107 -8.19 -10.48 3.92
N ARG A 108 -8.82 -11.47 4.57
CA ARG A 108 -9.86 -12.29 3.96
C ARG A 108 -11.06 -11.47 3.48
N TRP A 109 -11.41 -10.42 4.24
CA TRP A 109 -12.67 -9.69 4.07
C TRP A 109 -12.50 -8.32 3.43
N HIS A 110 -11.29 -7.77 3.43
CA HIS A 110 -11.03 -6.41 2.95
C HIS A 110 -9.89 -6.41 1.91
N TYR A 111 -9.89 -5.40 1.04
CA TYR A 111 -8.79 -5.11 0.12
C TYR A 111 -7.65 -4.41 0.89
N GLY A 112 -7.03 -5.13 1.82
CA GLY A 112 -5.96 -4.63 2.69
C GLY A 112 -5.21 -5.76 3.41
N SER A 113 -4.45 -5.42 4.43
CA SER A 113 -3.68 -6.36 5.25
C SER A 113 -4.38 -6.62 6.59
N VAL A 114 -4.16 -7.79 7.18
CA VAL A 114 -4.55 -8.05 8.59
C VAL A 114 -3.74 -7.21 9.57
N LEU A 115 -2.61 -6.65 9.12
CA LEU A 115 -1.77 -5.72 9.86
C LEU A 115 -2.24 -4.27 9.75
N ASP A 116 -3.26 -3.98 8.94
CA ASP A 116 -3.87 -2.65 8.95
C ASP A 116 -4.46 -2.36 10.34
N GLY A 117 -4.14 -1.18 10.87
CA GLY A 117 -4.68 -0.73 12.15
C GLY A 117 -6.21 -0.71 12.13
N ARG A 118 -6.84 -1.09 13.24
CA ARG A 118 -8.28 -0.99 13.37
C ARG A 118 -8.68 0.49 13.39
N PRO A 119 -9.56 0.95 12.49
CA PRO A 119 -10.05 2.33 12.54
C PRO A 119 -10.81 2.59 13.84
N PRO A 120 -10.93 3.86 14.26
CA PRO A 120 -11.78 4.25 15.38
C PRO A 120 -13.23 3.76 15.20
N PRO A 121 -13.96 3.49 16.29
CA PRO A 121 -15.38 3.13 16.22
C PRO A 121 -16.17 4.16 15.39
N GLY A 122 -16.99 3.68 14.46
CA GLY A 122 -17.84 4.53 13.61
C GLY A 122 -17.19 5.07 12.33
N LEU A 123 -15.89 4.82 12.09
CA LEU A 123 -15.16 5.29 10.90
C LEU A 123 -14.45 4.14 10.18
N ASP A 124 -15.16 3.03 9.90
CA ASP A 124 -14.57 1.93 9.13
C ASP A 124 -14.43 2.32 7.65
N ARG A 125 -13.23 2.79 7.29
CA ARG A 125 -12.88 3.13 5.90
C ARG A 125 -12.35 1.94 5.11
N ARG A 126 -12.25 0.74 5.71
CA ARG A 126 -11.70 -0.42 5.00
C ARG A 126 -12.63 -0.84 3.87
N VAL A 127 -12.07 -0.96 2.67
CA VAL A 127 -12.83 -1.42 1.51
C VAL A 127 -13.06 -2.92 1.62
N LYS A 128 -14.33 -3.33 1.73
CA LYS A 128 -14.72 -4.75 1.80
C LYS A 128 -14.59 -5.41 0.42
N ARG A 129 -14.22 -6.69 0.42
CA ARG A 129 -14.24 -7.54 -0.79
C ARG A 129 -15.67 -7.95 -1.13
N GLU A 130 -15.96 -8.03 -2.42
CA GLU A 130 -17.20 -8.60 -2.93
C GLU A 130 -17.29 -10.09 -2.58
N VAL A 131 -16.18 -10.81 -2.79
CA VAL A 131 -16.04 -12.22 -2.44
C VAL A 131 -14.86 -12.37 -1.46
N PRO A 132 -15.08 -12.96 -0.28
CA PRO A 132 -13.99 -13.20 0.66
C PRO A 132 -12.99 -14.19 0.06
N LEU A 133 -11.71 -14.01 0.40
CA LEU A 133 -10.69 -14.98 -0.01
C LEU A 133 -11.01 -16.37 0.58
N PRO A 134 -10.67 -17.46 -0.15
CA PRO A 134 -10.83 -18.81 0.36
C PRO A 134 -10.02 -18.97 1.64
N ASP A 135 -10.52 -19.80 2.56
CA ASP A 135 -9.88 -20.03 3.83
C ASP A 135 -8.59 -20.83 3.64
N LYS A 136 -7.48 -20.13 3.38
CA LYS A 136 -6.14 -20.75 3.30
C LYS A 136 -5.47 -20.86 4.68
N LEU A 137 -6.18 -20.49 5.76
CA LEU A 137 -5.68 -20.44 7.14
C LEU A 137 -6.42 -21.40 8.09
N ALA A 138 -6.91 -22.54 7.58
CA ALA A 138 -7.13 -23.73 8.40
C ALA A 138 -5.89 -24.65 8.31
N LYS A 139 -4.74 -24.16 8.78
CA LYS A 139 -3.60 -24.99 9.20
C LYS A 139 -2.97 -24.37 10.43
#